data_AF-A0A1C6SHX3-F1
#
_entry.id   AF-A0A1C6SHX3-F1
#
_cell.length_a   1.000
_cell.length_b   1.000
_cell.length_c   1.000
_cell.angle_alpha   90.00
_cell.angle_beta   90.00
_cell.angle_gamma   90.00
#
_symmetry.space_group_name_H-M   'P 1'
#
loop_
_entity.id
_entity.type
_entity.pdbx_description
1 polymer ?
#
loop_
_entity_poly.entity_id
_entity_poly.type
_entity_poly.pdbx_seq_one_letter_code
_entity_poly.pdbx_strand_id
1 'polypeptide(L)'
;MNDRTRELLDAAVRKQLDDHGRVLPPWRAYPQIERFSIGWRMGDGEWHLMVWWHWWESAPMNEAERIAYFQADEPPREWLDWVAHQIWPDVDFGETAYARLVEYGIGSVR
;
A
#
# COMPACT_ATOMS: atom_id res chain seq x y z
N MET A 1 -17.33 10.19 -3.06
CA MET A 1 -16.74 10.77 -1.84
C MET A 1 -17.22 12.20 -1.70
N ASN A 2 -17.67 12.64 -0.52
CA ASN A 2 -18.06 14.04 -0.29
C ASN A 2 -16.84 14.92 0.03
N ASP A 3 -16.99 16.23 -0.05
CA ASP A 3 -15.89 17.20 0.11
C ASP A 3 -15.25 17.11 1.50
N ARG A 4 -16.06 16.96 2.55
CA ARG A 4 -15.57 16.81 3.92
C ARG A 4 -14.67 15.58 4.08
N THR A 5 -15.04 14.44 3.51
CA THR A 5 -14.22 13.23 3.57
C THR A 5 -12.90 13.45 2.82
N ARG A 6 -12.94 14.13 1.66
CA ARG A 6 -11.72 14.48 0.91
C ARG A 6 -10.78 15.34 1.74
N GLU A 7 -11.29 16.39 2.39
CA GLU A 7 -10.50 17.27 3.25
C GLU A 7 -9.83 16.52 4.42
N LEU A 8 -10.55 15.57 5.03
CA LEU A 8 -10.02 14.72 6.10
C LEU A 8 -8.91 13.79 5.60
N LEU A 9 -9.07 13.20 4.41
CA LEU A 9 -8.02 12.39 3.79
C LEU A 9 -6.80 13.23 3.44
N ASP A 10 -6.99 14.41 2.85
CA ASP A 10 -5.89 15.34 2.56
C ASP A 10 -5.11 15.73 3.83
N ALA A 11 -5.82 15.97 4.93
CA ALA A 11 -5.20 16.26 6.22
C ALA A 11 -4.42 15.06 6.78
N ALA A 12 -4.98 13.85 6.67
CA ALA A 12 -4.32 12.63 7.11
C ALA A 12 -3.08 12.29 6.26
N VAL A 13 -3.14 12.50 4.93
CA VAL A 13 -2.00 12.35 4.03
C VAL A 13 -0.90 13.35 4.40
N ARG A 14 -1.23 14.64 4.59
CA ARG A 14 -0.25 15.64 5.04
C ARG A 14 0.45 15.21 6.33
N LYS A 15 -0.32 14.74 7.32
CA LYS A 15 0.26 14.24 8.58
C LYS A 15 1.25 13.10 8.36
N GLN A 16 0.90 12.12 7.53
CA GLN A 16 1.79 11.00 7.20
C GLN A 16 3.06 11.46 6.48
N LEU A 17 2.93 12.41 5.56
CA LEU A 17 4.08 13.01 4.85
C LEU A 17 5.00 13.77 5.81
N ASP A 18 4.44 14.54 6.74
CA ASP A 18 5.20 15.28 7.74
C ASP A 18 5.96 14.34 8.70
N ASP A 19 5.31 13.25 9.14
CA ASP A 19 5.87 12.32 10.13
C ASP A 19 6.86 11.31 9.52
N HIS A 20 6.66 10.90 8.27
CA HIS A 20 7.35 9.75 7.68
C HIS A 20 7.93 10.01 6.30
N GLY A 21 7.69 11.17 5.69
CA GLY A 21 8.07 11.49 4.31
C GLY A 21 7.26 10.76 3.23
N ARG A 22 6.32 9.88 3.63
CA ARG A 22 5.44 9.08 2.77
C ARG A 22 4.26 8.55 3.58
N VAL A 23 3.18 8.11 2.93
CA VAL A 23 2.15 7.32 3.63
C VAL A 23 2.67 5.90 3.84
N LEU A 24 2.66 5.41 5.08
CA LEU A 24 3.16 4.08 5.41
C LEU A 24 2.32 2.97 4.76
N PRO A 25 2.94 1.88 4.28
CA PRO A 25 2.18 0.77 3.75
C PRO A 25 1.41 0.07 4.89
N PRO A 26 0.31 -0.64 4.58
CA PRO A 26 -0.60 -1.17 5.59
C PRO A 26 0.08 -2.00 6.70
N TRP A 27 1.00 -2.90 6.33
CA TRP A 27 1.71 -3.76 7.29
C TRP A 27 2.71 -3.00 8.19
N ARG A 28 3.10 -1.77 7.83
CA ARG A 28 3.93 -0.91 8.67
C ARG A 28 3.10 -0.04 9.59
N ALA A 29 1.95 0.44 9.13
CA ALA A 29 1.04 1.26 9.93
C ALA A 29 0.30 0.43 11.00
N TYR A 30 -0.12 -0.79 10.65
CA TYR A 30 -0.87 -1.68 11.54
C TYR A 30 -0.33 -3.12 11.50
N PRO A 31 0.90 -3.37 11.98
CA PRO A 31 1.52 -4.71 11.95
C PRO A 31 0.76 -5.77 12.75
N GLN A 32 -0.11 -5.35 13.66
CA GLN A 32 -0.95 -6.23 14.49
C GLN A 32 -2.25 -6.67 13.82
N ILE A 33 -2.65 -6.05 12.70
CA ILE A 33 -3.87 -6.42 11.98
C ILE A 33 -3.48 -7.34 10.82
N GLU A 34 -3.79 -8.63 10.97
CA GLU A 34 -3.60 -9.61 9.90
C GLU A 34 -4.29 -9.17 8.60
N ARG A 35 -3.66 -9.41 7.44
CA ARG A 35 -4.10 -9.00 6.09
C ARG A 35 -5.60 -9.15 5.81
N PHE A 36 -6.17 -10.29 6.19
CA PHE A 36 -7.58 -10.62 5.89
C PHE A 36 -8.53 -10.41 7.08
N SER A 37 -8.03 -9.80 8.16
CA SER A 37 -8.83 -9.48 9.34
C SER A 37 -9.94 -8.48 9.03
N ILE A 38 -11.05 -8.57 9.78
CA ILE A 38 -12.14 -7.59 9.71
C ILE A 38 -11.69 -6.17 10.11
N GLY A 39 -10.55 -6.03 10.81
CA GLY A 39 -9.97 -4.74 11.17
C GLY A 39 -9.64 -3.83 9.98
N TRP A 40 -9.49 -4.39 8.77
CA TRP A 40 -9.31 -3.64 7.53
C TRP A 40 -10.62 -3.16 6.88
N ARG A 41 -11.78 -3.61 7.36
CA ARG A 41 -13.11 -3.31 6.80
C ARG A 41 -14.08 -2.66 7.78
N MET A 42 -13.80 -2.71 9.08
CA MET A 42 -14.66 -2.21 10.16
C MET A 42 -13.81 -1.72 11.36
N GLY A 43 -12.63 -1.14 11.11
CA GLY A 43 -11.69 -0.74 12.16
C GLY A 43 -10.68 0.29 11.67
N ASP A 44 -9.70 0.63 12.51
CA ASP A 44 -8.69 1.66 12.21
C ASP A 44 -7.91 1.40 10.91
N GLY A 45 -7.74 0.13 10.54
CA GLY A 45 -7.10 -0.27 9.29
C GLY A 45 -7.86 0.19 8.05
N GLU A 46 -9.20 0.24 8.10
CA GLU A 46 -10.02 0.72 6.99
C GLU A 46 -9.72 2.19 6.68
N TRP A 47 -9.67 3.03 7.71
CA TRP A 47 -9.34 4.45 7.54
C TRP A 47 -7.93 4.62 6.97
N HIS A 48 -6.95 3.86 7.45
CA HIS A 48 -5.59 3.91 6.93
C HIS A 48 -5.53 3.51 5.45
N LEU A 49 -6.25 2.46 5.04
CA LEU A 49 -6.33 2.08 3.63
C LEU A 49 -6.95 3.17 2.76
N MET A 50 -7.99 3.87 3.25
CA MET A 50 -8.55 5.02 2.55
C MET A 50 -7.51 6.15 2.37
N VAL A 51 -6.74 6.46 3.41
CA VAL A 51 -5.66 7.46 3.35
C VAL A 51 -4.57 7.02 2.37
N TRP A 52 -4.19 5.74 2.43
CA TRP A 52 -3.18 5.16 1.56
C TRP A 52 -3.59 5.21 0.10
N TRP A 53 -4.81 4.77 -0.26
CA TRP A 53 -5.30 4.81 -1.64
C TRP A 53 -5.47 6.23 -2.15
N HIS A 54 -6.00 7.15 -1.33
CA HIS A 54 -6.13 8.56 -1.69
C HIS A 54 -4.80 9.20 -2.04
N TRP A 55 -3.74 8.88 -1.28
CA TRP A 55 -2.38 9.31 -1.61
C TRP A 55 -1.81 8.58 -2.84
N TRP A 56 -1.92 7.25 -2.89
CA TRP A 56 -1.34 6.41 -3.95
C TRP A 56 -1.87 6.76 -5.34
N GLU A 57 -3.17 7.06 -5.45
CA GLU A 57 -3.83 7.43 -6.70
C GLU A 57 -3.57 8.87 -7.13
N SER A 58 -3.26 9.76 -6.18
CA SER A 58 -2.99 11.18 -6.45
C SER A 58 -1.52 11.51 -6.67
N ALA A 59 -0.61 10.70 -6.12
CA ALA A 59 0.83 10.88 -6.28
C ALA A 59 1.26 10.58 -7.73
N PRO A 60 2.05 11.46 -8.37
CA PRO A 60 2.49 11.30 -9.76
C PRO A 60 3.65 10.30 -9.87
N MET A 61 3.46 9.08 -9.38
CA MET A 61 4.48 8.03 -9.37
C MET A 61 4.43 7.18 -10.64
N ASN A 62 5.58 6.99 -11.29
CA ASN A 62 5.78 6.00 -12.33
C ASN A 62 5.98 4.59 -11.75
N GLU A 63 6.05 3.57 -12.62
CA GLU A 63 6.23 2.17 -12.19
C GLU A 63 7.48 1.96 -11.32
N ALA A 64 8.62 2.57 -11.68
CA ALA A 64 9.85 2.43 -10.91
C ALA A 64 9.74 3.04 -9.50
N GLU A 65 9.04 4.18 -9.37
CA GLU A 65 8.77 4.81 -8.07
C GLU A 65 7.83 3.97 -7.22
N ARG A 66 6.80 3.36 -7.83
CA ARG A 66 5.91 2.41 -7.13
C ARG A 66 6.64 1.16 -6.64
N ILE A 67 7.55 0.62 -7.45
CA ILE A 67 8.41 -0.50 -7.06
C ILE A 67 9.33 -0.08 -5.90
N ALA A 68 10.00 1.07 -6.02
CA ALA A 68 10.91 1.58 -4.99
C ALA A 68 10.20 1.79 -3.64
N TYR A 69 8.93 2.23 -3.66
CA TYR A 69 8.11 2.36 -2.45
C TYR A 69 8.00 1.04 -1.68
N PHE A 70 7.73 -0.07 -2.37
CA PHE A 70 7.59 -1.40 -1.76
C PHE A 70 8.93 -2.10 -1.49
N GLN A 71 10.01 -1.70 -2.16
CA GLN A 71 11.37 -2.11 -1.79
C GLN A 71 11.82 -1.49 -0.45
N ALA A 72 11.40 -0.26 -0.16
CA ALA A 72 11.79 0.46 1.04
C ALA A 72 11.17 -0.08 2.34
N ASP A 73 10.01 -0.76 2.25
CA ASP A 73 9.41 -1.53 3.34
C ASP A 73 8.91 -2.86 2.78
N GLU A 74 9.74 -3.90 2.89
CA GLU A 74 9.43 -5.19 2.27
C GLU A 74 8.07 -5.74 2.77
N PRO A 75 7.17 -6.14 1.86
CA PRO A 75 5.89 -6.72 2.23
C PRO A 75 6.05 -8.11 2.85
N PRO A 76 5.28 -8.43 3.90
CA PRO A 76 5.08 -9.81 4.32
C PRO A 76 4.46 -10.64 3.19
N ARG A 77 4.64 -11.97 3.24
CA ARG A 77 4.21 -12.90 2.18
C ARG A 77 2.73 -12.72 1.81
N GLU A 78 1.88 -12.55 2.80
CA GLU A 78 0.43 -12.42 2.64
C GLU A 78 -0.01 -11.10 1.98
N TRP A 79 0.91 -10.15 1.77
CA TRP A 79 0.65 -8.88 1.08
C TRP A 79 1.16 -8.85 -0.36
N LEU A 80 1.87 -9.89 -0.83
CA LEU A 80 2.54 -9.85 -2.13
C LEU A 80 1.55 -9.75 -3.31
N ASP A 81 0.43 -10.46 -3.23
CA ASP A 81 -0.66 -10.37 -4.23
C ASP A 81 -1.19 -8.94 -4.35
N TRP A 82 -1.36 -8.28 -3.21
CA TRP A 82 -1.80 -6.90 -3.12
C TRP A 82 -0.82 -5.94 -3.74
N VAL A 83 0.46 -6.07 -3.37
CA VAL A 83 1.54 -5.23 -3.84
C VAL A 83 1.64 -5.32 -5.35
N ALA A 84 1.62 -6.53 -5.90
CA ALA A 84 1.61 -6.71 -7.35
C ALA A 84 0.44 -5.99 -8.00
N HIS A 85 -0.77 -6.09 -7.43
CA HIS A 85 -1.95 -5.40 -7.95
C HIS A 85 -1.86 -3.86 -7.86
N GLN A 86 -1.18 -3.32 -6.84
CA GLN A 86 -0.98 -1.87 -6.72
C GLN A 86 0.00 -1.31 -7.77
N ILE A 87 0.96 -2.12 -8.20
CA ILE A 87 1.95 -1.74 -9.23
C ILE A 87 1.38 -2.02 -10.62
N TRP A 88 0.82 -3.20 -10.83
CA TRP A 88 0.35 -3.73 -12.11
C TRP A 88 -1.09 -4.24 -12.01
N PRO A 89 -2.10 -3.35 -12.09
CA PRO A 89 -3.50 -3.74 -11.95
C PRO A 89 -4.00 -4.66 -13.08
N ASP A 90 -3.34 -4.65 -14.24
CA ASP A 90 -3.70 -5.44 -15.42
C ASP A 90 -3.02 -6.82 -15.47
N VAL A 91 -2.16 -7.16 -14.50
CA VAL A 91 -1.49 -8.46 -14.45
C VAL A 91 -2.32 -9.43 -13.62
N ASP A 92 -2.60 -10.61 -14.18
CA ASP A 92 -3.31 -11.68 -13.48
C ASP A 92 -2.63 -12.04 -12.15
N PHE A 93 -3.45 -12.19 -11.11
CA PHE A 93 -3.00 -12.58 -9.78
C PHE A 93 -2.32 -13.96 -9.79
N GLY A 94 -1.41 -14.19 -8.84
CA GLY A 94 -0.77 -15.49 -8.62
C GLY A 94 0.71 -15.53 -9.02
N GLU A 95 1.16 -16.66 -9.55
CA GLU A 95 2.58 -16.95 -9.81
C GLU A 95 3.25 -15.92 -10.73
N THR A 96 2.55 -15.43 -11.76
CA THR A 96 3.10 -14.44 -12.70
C THR A 96 3.39 -13.10 -12.01
N ALA A 97 2.43 -12.61 -11.23
CA ALA A 97 2.57 -11.40 -10.42
C ALA A 97 3.70 -11.53 -9.39
N TYR A 98 3.78 -12.67 -8.71
CA TYR A 98 4.82 -12.94 -7.73
C TYR A 98 6.22 -13.05 -8.37
N ALA A 99 6.37 -13.78 -9.47
CA ALA A 99 7.63 -13.90 -10.18
C ALA A 99 8.16 -12.52 -10.60
N ARG A 100 7.27 -11.64 -11.09
CA ARG A 100 7.64 -10.26 -11.44
C ARG A 100 8.09 -9.46 -10.22
N LEU A 101 7.45 -9.59 -9.06
CA LEU A 101 7.93 -8.95 -7.82
C LEU A 101 9.35 -9.41 -7.44
N VAL A 102 9.63 -10.70 -7.57
CA VAL A 102 10.95 -11.28 -7.26
C VAL A 102 12.04 -10.74 -8.19
N GLU A 103 11.74 -10.50 -9.47
CA GLU A 103 12.68 -9.84 -10.41
C GLU A 103 13.12 -8.45 -9.93
N TYR A 104 12.24 -7.75 -9.20
CA TYR A 104 12.53 -6.46 -8.58
C TYR A 104 12.98 -6.58 -7.11
N GLY A 105 13.28 -7.78 -6.63
CA GLY A 105 13.76 -8.01 -5.26
C GLY A 105 12.70 -7.84 -4.17
N ILE A 106 11.40 -7.83 -4.52
CA ILE A 106 10.29 -7.76 -3.56
C ILE A 106 9.81 -9.18 -3.25
N GLY A 107 9.78 -9.56 -1.97
CA GLY A 107 9.42 -10.93 -1.55
C GLY A 107 10.52 -11.95 -1.85
N SER A 108 11.71 -11.47 -2.19
CA SER A 108 12.91 -12.26 -2.45
C SER A 108 13.69 -12.49 -1.14
N VAL A 109 13.10 -13.26 -0.22
CA VAL A 109 13.86 -13.82 0.91
C VAL A 109 13.60 -15.32 1.05
N ARG A 110 14.61 -16.04 0.54
CA ARG A 110 15.21 -17.34 0.89
C ARG A 110 14.46 -18.29 1.82
#